data_AF-A0ABD5DGL4-F1
#
_entry.id   AF-A0ABD5DGL4-F1
#
_cell.length_a   1.000
_cell.length_b   1.000
_cell.length_c   1.000
_cell.angle_alpha   90.00
_cell.angle_beta   90.00
_cell.angle_gamma   90.00
#
_symmetry.space_group_name_H-M   'P 1'
#
loop_
_entity.id
_entity.type
_entity.pdbx_description
1 polymer ?
#
loop_
_entity_poly.entity_id
_entity_poly.type
_entity_poly.pdbx_seq_one_letter_code
_entity_poly.pdbx_strand_id
1 'polypeptide(L)'
;MIKPLHVGKANSYNEIGCPGDDTGDNISFKNPFYCELTAHYWVWKNEELADYVGFMHYRRHLNFSEKQTFSEDTWGVVNHPC
;
A
#
# COMPACT_ATOMS: atom_id res chain seq x y z
N MET A 1 11.70 -4.46 -3.77
CA MET A 1 11.54 -3.13 -4.40
C MET A 1 10.17 -2.60 -3.99
N ILE A 2 10.01 -1.33 -3.61
CA ILE A 2 8.72 -0.78 -3.13
C ILE A 2 8.19 0.21 -4.17
N LYS A 3 6.93 0.03 -4.61
CA LYS A 3 6.23 0.94 -5.51
C LYS A 3 5.10 1.64 -4.72
N PRO A 4 5.15 2.97 -4.52
CA PRO A 4 4.05 3.70 -3.88
C PRO A 4 2.85 3.81 -4.83
N LEU A 5 1.64 3.75 -4.29
CA LEU A 5 0.39 3.83 -5.04
C LEU A 5 -0.60 4.79 -4.34
N HIS A 6 -1.22 5.69 -5.10
CA HIS A 6 -2.29 6.56 -4.61
C HIS A 6 -3.61 5.80 -4.70
N VAL A 7 -4.07 5.27 -3.56
CA VAL A 7 -5.33 4.53 -3.45
C VAL A 7 -6.54 5.46 -3.45
N GLY A 8 -7.60 5.07 -4.14
CA GLY A 8 -8.79 5.90 -4.31
C GLY A 8 -8.55 7.16 -5.13
N LYS A 9 -7.55 7.15 -6.02
CA LYS A 9 -7.21 8.31 -6.86
C LYS A 9 -8.40 8.79 -7.69
N ALA A 10 -9.29 7.89 -8.13
CA ALA A 10 -10.50 8.24 -8.88
C ALA A 10 -11.44 9.20 -8.12
N ASN A 11 -11.35 9.24 -6.78
CA ASN A 11 -12.14 10.11 -5.92
C ASN A 11 -11.37 11.36 -5.44
N SER A 12 -10.16 11.58 -5.94
CA SER A 12 -9.25 12.63 -5.49
C SER A 12 -8.85 13.54 -6.65
N TYR A 13 -8.93 14.85 -6.43
CA TYR A 13 -8.46 15.86 -7.38
C TYR A 13 -6.98 16.20 -7.24
N ASN A 14 -6.29 15.61 -6.26
CA ASN A 14 -4.93 15.97 -5.90
C ASN A 14 -3.91 14.97 -6.44
N GLU A 15 -2.75 15.48 -6.81
CA GLU A 15 -1.57 14.67 -7.11
C GLU A 15 -0.66 14.60 -5.87
N ILE A 16 -0.18 13.40 -5.55
CA ILE A 16 0.70 13.16 -4.39
C ILE A 16 2.09 12.66 -4.79
N GLY A 17 2.41 12.68 -6.09
CA GLY A 17 3.72 12.31 -6.62
C GLY A 17 3.96 10.81 -6.81
N CYS A 18 2.91 9.97 -6.78
CA CYS A 18 2.97 8.56 -7.15
C CYS A 18 1.81 8.17 -8.09
N PRO A 19 1.93 7.04 -8.82
CA PRO A 19 0.85 6.53 -9.68
C PRO A 19 -0.42 6.23 -8.89
N GLY A 20 -1.58 6.43 -9.52
CA GLY A 20 -2.88 6.09 -8.95
C GLY A 20 -3.31 4.66 -9.23
N ASP A 21 -4.25 4.17 -8.41
CA ASP A 21 -4.94 2.88 -8.60
C ASP A 21 -6.12 2.95 -9.58
N ASP A 22 -6.24 4.05 -10.35
CA ASP A 22 -7.40 4.42 -11.17
C ASP A 22 -7.19 4.24 -12.69
N THR A 23 -6.11 3.58 -13.08
CA THR A 23 -5.77 3.32 -14.49
C THR A 23 -6.07 1.87 -14.90
N GLY A 24 -6.32 1.62 -16.19
CA GLY A 24 -6.62 0.28 -16.69
C GLY A 24 -7.91 -0.31 -16.09
N ASP A 25 -7.93 -1.62 -15.84
CA ASP A 25 -9.04 -2.28 -15.12
C ASP A 25 -8.89 -2.02 -13.63
N ASN A 26 -9.82 -1.24 -13.06
CA ASN A 26 -9.71 -0.78 -11.69
C ASN A 26 -11.05 -0.62 -10.96
N ILE A 27 -10.95 -0.54 -9.64
CA ILE A 27 -12.07 -0.29 -8.73
C ILE A 27 -11.77 0.89 -7.78
N SER A 28 -10.91 1.83 -8.21
CA SER A 28 -10.44 2.96 -7.38
C SER A 28 -11.59 3.75 -6.76
N PHE A 29 -12.68 3.98 -7.51
CA PHE A 29 -13.87 4.69 -7.01
C PHE A 29 -14.54 4.00 -5.80
N LYS A 30 -14.31 2.70 -5.60
CA LYS A 30 -14.82 1.92 -4.47
C LYS A 30 -13.89 1.94 -3.25
N ASN A 31 -12.79 2.70 -3.27
CA ASN A 31 -11.87 2.83 -2.13
C ASN A 31 -12.56 3.17 -0.80
N PRO A 32 -13.64 3.99 -0.73
CA PRO A 32 -14.37 4.23 0.52
C PRO A 32 -14.97 2.97 1.16
N PHE A 33 -15.17 1.90 0.40
CA PHE A 33 -15.75 0.63 0.87
C PHE A 33 -14.73 -0.51 0.94
N TYR A 34 -13.70 -0.47 0.11
CA TYR A 34 -12.71 -1.55 -0.06
C TYR A 34 -11.33 -1.22 0.53
N CYS A 35 -11.07 0.04 0.88
CA CYS A 35 -9.78 0.53 1.37
C CYS A 35 -8.62 0.03 0.46
N GLU A 36 -7.52 -0.44 1.03
CA GLU A 36 -6.34 -0.90 0.29
C GLU A 36 -6.58 -2.08 -0.66
N LEU A 37 -7.75 -2.74 -0.62
CA LEU A 37 -8.09 -3.77 -1.60
C LEU A 37 -8.19 -3.20 -3.03
N THR A 38 -8.39 -1.89 -3.20
CA THR A 38 -8.32 -1.28 -4.53
C THR A 38 -6.91 -1.32 -5.11
N ALA A 39 -5.87 -1.14 -4.27
CA ALA A 39 -4.48 -1.35 -4.67
C ALA A 39 -4.22 -2.81 -5.05
N HIS A 40 -4.72 -3.76 -4.25
CA HIS A 40 -4.57 -5.19 -4.54
C HIS A 40 -5.19 -5.55 -5.88
N TYR A 41 -6.41 -5.09 -6.14
CA TYR A 41 -7.11 -5.32 -7.40
C TYR A 41 -6.35 -4.72 -8.57
N TRP A 42 -5.89 -3.47 -8.43
CA TRP A 42 -5.17 -2.78 -9.50
C TRP A 42 -3.87 -3.51 -9.87
N VAL A 43 -3.08 -3.92 -8.88
CA VAL A 43 -1.85 -4.71 -9.12
C VAL A 43 -2.17 -6.05 -9.78
N TRP A 44 -3.22 -6.75 -9.31
CA TRP A 44 -3.63 -8.03 -9.92
C TRP A 44 -3.99 -7.90 -11.41
N LYS A 45 -4.62 -6.80 -11.80
CA LYS A 45 -5.12 -6.62 -13.18
C LYS A 45 -4.14 -5.96 -14.14
N ASN A 46 -3.24 -5.12 -13.65
CA ASN A 46 -2.50 -4.19 -14.52
C ASN A 46 -0.97 -4.34 -14.41
N GLU A 47 -0.44 -4.96 -13.36
CA GLU A 47 1.00 -5.09 -13.15
C GLU A 47 1.50 -6.48 -13.54
N GLU A 48 2.74 -6.53 -14.05
CA GLU A 48 3.46 -7.78 -14.23
C GLU A 48 3.93 -8.25 -12.85
N LEU A 49 3.42 -9.41 -12.42
CA LEU A 49 3.66 -9.92 -11.07
C LEU A 49 5.07 -10.50 -10.96
N ALA A 50 5.81 -10.06 -9.94
CA ALA A 50 7.03 -10.73 -9.51
C ALA A 50 6.72 -12.05 -8.79
N ASP A 51 7.75 -12.85 -8.52
CA ASP A 51 7.62 -14.12 -7.78
C ASP A 51 6.91 -13.95 -6.42
N TYR A 52 7.11 -12.80 -5.79
CA TYR A 52 6.44 -12.40 -4.56
C TYR A 52 5.86 -10.99 -4.70
N VAL A 53 4.58 -10.86 -4.38
CA VAL A 53 3.85 -9.58 -4.37
C VAL A 53 3.38 -9.32 -2.94
N GLY A 54 3.67 -8.13 -2.43
CA GLY A 54 3.35 -7.74 -1.07
C GLY A 54 2.85 -6.31 -0.99
N PHE A 55 2.10 -6.01 0.08
CA PHE A 55 1.44 -4.74 0.30
C PHE A 55 1.68 -4.27 1.73
N MET A 56 1.86 -2.96 1.91
CA MET A 56 2.13 -2.32 3.20
C MET A 56 1.43 -0.96 3.24
N HIS A 57 1.14 -0.46 4.44
CA HIS A 57 0.58 0.88 4.60
C HIS A 57 1.70 1.92 4.54
N TYR A 58 1.37 3.13 4.08
CA TYR A 58 2.31 4.23 3.88
C TYR A 58 3.12 4.67 5.13
N ARG A 59 2.61 4.38 6.35
CA ARG A 59 3.28 4.67 7.63
C ARG A 59 3.50 3.43 8.51
N ARG A 60 3.13 2.24 8.04
CA ARG A 60 3.29 0.98 8.79
C ARG A 60 3.85 -0.07 7.85
N HIS A 61 5.10 -0.44 8.11
CA HIS A 61 5.86 -1.37 7.29
C HIS A 61 6.18 -2.64 8.08
N LEU A 62 6.56 -3.69 7.37
CA LEU A 62 7.01 -4.94 7.96
C LEU A 62 8.52 -4.91 8.19
N ASN A 63 8.96 -5.46 9.33
CA ASN A 63 10.37 -5.70 9.61
C ASN A 63 10.81 -7.02 8.96
N PHE A 64 11.57 -6.94 7.88
CA PHE A 64 12.12 -8.12 7.18
C PHE A 64 13.53 -8.51 7.64
N SER A 65 14.08 -7.86 8.69
CA SER A 65 15.40 -8.20 9.20
C SER A 65 15.37 -9.46 10.08
N GLU A 66 16.51 -10.12 10.24
CA GLU A 66 16.65 -11.25 11.17
C GLU A 66 16.37 -10.85 12.63
N LYS A 67 16.64 -9.58 12.98
CA LYS A 67 16.39 -9.06 14.32
C LYS A 67 14.91 -8.71 14.48
N GLN A 68 14.17 -9.58 15.17
CA GLN A 68 12.75 -9.37 15.47
C GLN A 68 12.49 -8.95 16.93
N THR A 69 13.54 -8.59 17.68
CA THR A 69 13.46 -8.26 19.12
C THR A 69 13.57 -6.76 19.39
N PHE A 70 12.97 -5.93 18.54
CA PHE A 70 12.91 -4.49 18.78
C PHE A 70 11.90 -4.19 19.89
N SER A 71 12.06 -3.05 20.56
CA SER A 71 11.11 -2.63 21.58
C SER A 71 9.77 -2.27 20.95
N GLU A 72 8.73 -2.98 21.36
CA GLU A 72 7.35 -2.72 20.95
C GLU A 72 6.63 -1.87 22.00
N ASP A 73 5.59 -1.15 21.55
CA ASP A 73 4.67 -0.44 22.44
C ASP A 73 3.50 -1.33 22.90
N THR A 74 2.51 -0.72 23.55
CA THR A 74 1.30 -1.40 24.04
C THR A 74 0.50 -2.12 22.93
N TRP A 75 0.65 -1.72 21.67
CA TRP A 75 -0.05 -2.28 20.52
C TRP A 75 0.80 -3.27 19.72
N GLY A 76 2.00 -3.62 20.21
CA GLY A 76 2.89 -4.56 19.53
C GLY A 76 3.55 -3.97 18.29
N VAL A 77 3.70 -2.63 18.19
CA VAL A 77 4.36 -1.98 17.06
C VAL A 77 5.69 -1.35 17.46
N VAL A 78 6.67 -1.45 16.57
CA VAL A 78 7.98 -0.78 16.71
C VAL A 78 7.85 0.64 16.16
N ASN A 79 8.06 1.63 17.02
CA ASN A 79 7.97 3.03 16.64
C ASN A 79 9.32 3.57 16.16
N HIS A 80 9.30 4.30 15.05
CA HIS A 80 10.46 5.04 14.54
C HIS A 80 10.04 6.49 14.25
N PRO A 81 10.86 7.50 14.62
CA PRO A 81 10.56 8.89 14.29
C PRO A 81 10.48 9.11 12.78
N CYS A 82 9.71 10.13 12.40
CA CYS A 82 9.56 10.60 11.02
C CYS A 82 10.76 11.46 10.62
#